data_AF-A0AAN8G7Z3-F1
#
_entry.id   AF-A0AAN8G7Z3-F1
#
_cell.length_a   1.000
_cell.length_b   1.000
_cell.length_c   1.000
_cell.angle_alpha   90.00
_cell.angle_beta   90.00
_cell.angle_gamma   90.00
#
_symmetry.space_group_name_H-M   'P 1'
#
loop_
_entity.id
_entity.type
_entity.pdbx_description
1 polymer ?
#
loop_
_entity_poly.entity_id
_entity_poly.type
_entity_poly.pdbx_seq_one_letter_code
_entity_poly.pdbx_strand_id
1 'polypeptide(L)'
;MAQNRMSQSDYDRIRTNYLYLLENLQAKNITGHLFQYDVIDHDDLEEINLREENKGRKAGVEILLSKLRWCAGDSFNLFIKSLEENGYHEVVQTLKVSQ
;
A
#
# COMPACT_ATOMS: atom_id res chain seq x y z
N MET A 1 -18.21 -16.93 5.67
CA MET A 1 -16.79 -16.80 5.30
C MET A 1 -16.52 -15.32 5.10
N ALA A 2 -15.84 -14.68 6.05
CA ALA A 2 -15.53 -13.25 5.95
C ALA A 2 -14.63 -13.03 4.73
N GLN A 3 -14.95 -12.02 3.93
CA GLN A 3 -14.16 -11.70 2.75
C GLN A 3 -12.79 -11.20 3.22
N ASN A 4 -11.75 -12.04 3.12
CA ASN A 4 -10.35 -11.67 3.35
C ASN A 4 -9.85 -10.79 2.19
N ARG A 5 -10.48 -9.63 1.98
CA ARG A 5 -10.11 -8.67 0.95
C ARG A 5 -10.58 -7.29 1.34
N MET A 6 -9.85 -6.31 0.82
CA MET A 6 -10.22 -4.90 0.88
C MET A 6 -11.61 -4.68 0.28
N SER A 7 -12.30 -3.64 0.75
CA SER A 7 -13.58 -3.24 0.16
C SER A 7 -13.40 -2.88 -1.32
N GLN A 8 -14.44 -3.09 -2.14
CA GLN A 8 -14.37 -2.76 -3.56
C GLN A 8 -14.11 -1.26 -3.79
N SER A 9 -14.69 -0.40 -2.94
CA SER A 9 -14.51 1.05 -3.02
C SER A 9 -13.05 1.46 -2.78
N ASP A 10 -12.42 0.92 -1.74
CA ASP A 10 -11.01 1.21 -1.44
C ASP A 10 -10.07 0.64 -2.51
N TYR A 11 -10.38 -0.56 -3.00
CA TYR A 11 -9.63 -1.14 -4.11
C TYR A 11 -9.73 -0.28 -5.39
N ASP A 12 -10.91 0.26 -5.70
CA ASP A 12 -11.09 1.13 -6.86
C ASP A 12 -10.34 2.47 -6.73
N ARG A 13 -10.15 2.98 -5.51
CA ARG A 13 -9.29 4.15 -5.25
C ARG A 13 -7.83 3.86 -5.56
N ILE A 14 -7.31 2.70 -5.13
CA ILE A 14 -5.96 2.26 -5.47
C ILE A 14 -5.83 2.06 -6.98
N ARG A 15 -6.79 1.36 -7.59
CA ARG A 15 -6.78 1.02 -9.01
C ARG A 15 -6.80 2.26 -9.90
N THR A 16 -7.66 3.23 -9.59
CA THR A 16 -7.78 4.48 -10.37
C THR A 16 -6.52 5.33 -10.30
N ASN A 17 -5.79 5.27 -9.19
CA ASN A 17 -4.57 6.05 -8.97
C ASN A 17 -3.28 5.23 -9.16
N TYR A 18 -3.36 4.01 -9.69
CA TYR A 18 -2.25 3.05 -9.68
C TYR A 18 -0.94 3.60 -10.24
N LEU A 19 -0.96 4.22 -11.42
CA LEU A 19 0.24 4.80 -12.05
C LEU A 19 0.84 5.93 -11.22
N TYR A 20 -0.01 6.80 -10.67
CA TYR A 20 0.41 7.89 -9.80
C TYR A 20 1.08 7.36 -8.52
N LEU A 21 0.52 6.29 -7.93
CA LEU A 21 1.11 5.64 -6.76
C LEU A 21 2.50 5.06 -7.08
N LEU A 22 2.68 4.40 -8.23
CA LEU A 22 4.00 3.90 -8.65
C LEU A 22 5.05 5.01 -8.84
N GLU A 23 4.61 6.19 -9.26
CA GLU A 23 5.50 7.32 -9.51
C GLU A 23 5.89 8.08 -8.25
N ASN A 24 5.01 8.11 -7.25
CA ASN A 24 5.17 8.96 -6.07
C ASN A 24 5.43 8.19 -4.77
N LEU A 25 5.30 6.87 -4.76
CA LEU A 25 5.60 6.04 -3.59
C LEU A 25 6.98 5.38 -3.64
N GLN A 26 7.46 5.11 -2.44
CA GLN A 26 8.60 4.24 -2.18
C GLN A 26 8.19 3.27 -1.07
N ALA A 27 8.11 1.97 -1.39
CA ALA A 27 7.49 0.99 -0.52
C ALA A 27 8.25 0.85 0.80
N LYS A 28 9.59 0.79 0.75
CA LYS A 28 10.43 0.67 1.95
C LYS A 28 10.19 1.76 3.01
N ASN A 29 9.67 2.93 2.64
CA ASN A 29 9.41 4.01 3.59
C ASN A 29 8.19 3.73 4.47
N ILE A 30 7.25 2.90 4.01
CA ILE A 30 5.99 2.64 4.70
C ILE A 30 5.82 1.19 5.13
N THR A 31 6.55 0.23 4.55
CA THR A 31 6.43 -1.20 4.88
C THR A 31 6.71 -1.51 6.35
N GLY A 32 7.62 -0.79 7.00
CA GLY A 32 7.86 -0.94 8.45
C GLY A 32 6.62 -0.62 9.30
N HIS A 33 5.89 0.44 8.95
CA HIS A 33 4.64 0.80 9.62
C HIS A 33 3.54 -0.21 9.32
N LEU A 34 3.43 -0.66 8.07
CA LEU A 34 2.45 -1.68 7.68
C LEU A 34 2.67 -3.02 8.38
N PHE A 35 3.92 -3.42 8.57
CA PHE A 35 4.28 -4.60 9.35
C PHE A 35 3.92 -4.40 10.83
N GLN A 36 4.24 -3.24 11.42
CA GLN A 36 3.86 -2.91 12.79
C GLN A 36 2.33 -2.91 13.00
N TYR A 37 1.56 -2.55 11.97
CA TYR A 37 0.10 -2.54 11.99
C TYR A 37 -0.55 -3.88 11.66
N ASP A 38 0.25 -4.95 11.48
CA ASP A 38 -0.24 -6.29 11.11
C ASP A 38 -1.05 -6.28 9.79
N VAL A 39 -0.72 -5.34 8.90
CA VAL A 39 -1.33 -5.24 7.56
C VAL A 39 -0.62 -6.18 6.57
N ILE A 40 0.70 -6.31 6.73
CA ILE A 40 1.55 -7.24 5.99
C ILE A 40 2.32 -8.09 7.00
N ASP A 41 2.65 -9.31 6.62
CA ASP A 41 3.48 -10.19 7.44
C ASP A 41 4.99 -10.02 7.13
N HIS A 42 5.81 -10.86 7.74
CA HIS A 42 7.26 -10.82 7.55
C HIS A 42 7.69 -11.23 6.14
N ASP A 43 7.00 -12.21 5.55
CA ASP A 43 7.31 -12.72 4.21
C ASP A 43 6.98 -11.65 3.15
N ASP A 44 5.87 -10.94 3.33
CA ASP A 44 5.49 -9.79 2.51
C ASP A 44 6.51 -8.65 2.61
N LEU A 45 6.96 -8.33 3.83
CA LEU A 45 7.98 -7.30 4.07
C LEU A 45 9.29 -7.63 3.34
N GLU A 46 9.77 -8.88 3.46
CA GLU A 46 10.98 -9.34 2.79
C GLU A 46 10.80 -9.32 1.27
N GLU A 47 9.67 -9.81 0.74
CA GLU A 47 9.39 -9.83 -0.69
C GLU A 47 9.40 -8.41 -1.28
N ILE A 48 8.74 -7.45 -0.62
CA ILE A 48 8.67 -6.06 -1.08
C ILE A 48 10.07 -5.45 -1.13
N ASN A 49 10.86 -5.61 -0.07
CA ASN A 49 12.21 -5.06 0.01
C ASN A 49 13.13 -5.67 -1.05
N LEU A 50 13.13 -7.01 -1.15
CA LEU A 50 13.92 -7.74 -2.15
C LEU A 50 13.56 -7.33 -3.58
N ARG A 51 12.28 -7.07 -3.85
CA ARG A 51 11.80 -6.64 -5.17
C ARG A 51 12.20 -5.20 -5.48
N GLU A 52 12.11 -4.31 -4.51
CA GLU A 52 12.60 -2.94 -4.64
C GLU A 52 14.11 -2.90 -4.90
N GLU A 53 14.89 -3.70 -4.18
CA GLU A 53 16.35 -3.79 -4.34
C GLU A 53 16.75 -4.34 -5.72
N ASN A 54 16.10 -5.40 -6.18
CA ASN A 54 16.49 -6.08 -7.42
C ASN A 54 15.92 -5.44 -8.70
N LYS A 55 14.73 -4.85 -8.63
CA LYS A 55 13.99 -4.34 -9.81
C LYS A 55 13.67 -2.85 -9.73
N GLY A 56 14.07 -2.19 -8.66
CA GLY A 56 13.90 -0.75 -8.44
C GLY A 56 12.59 -0.40 -7.72
N ARG A 57 12.51 0.88 -7.33
CA ARG A 57 11.42 1.48 -6.52
C ARG A 57 10.02 1.06 -6.97
N LYS A 58 9.72 1.17 -8.27
CA LYS A 58 8.39 0.86 -8.81
C LYS A 58 7.99 -0.58 -8.54
N ALA A 59 8.90 -1.54 -8.70
CA ALA A 59 8.60 -2.96 -8.49
C ALA A 59 8.25 -3.29 -7.03
N GLY A 60 8.87 -2.63 -6.05
CA GLY A 60 8.48 -2.75 -4.65
C GLY A 60 7.05 -2.25 -4.39
N VAL A 61 6.72 -1.10 -4.97
CA VAL A 61 5.35 -0.53 -4.85
C VAL A 61 4.31 -1.42 -5.53
N GLU A 62 4.61 -2.01 -6.69
CA GLU A 62 3.69 -2.95 -7.37
C GLU A 62 3.33 -4.14 -6.48
N ILE A 63 4.34 -4.73 -5.82
CA ILE A 63 4.12 -5.85 -4.90
C ILE A 63 3.31 -5.39 -3.69
N LEU A 64 3.68 -4.25 -3.07
CA LEU A 64 2.94 -3.71 -1.95
C LEU A 64 1.45 -3.51 -2.28
N LEU A 65 1.13 -2.86 -3.40
CA LEU A 65 -0.26 -2.64 -3.82
C LEU A 65 -1.00 -3.96 -4.13
N SER A 66 -0.28 -4.94 -4.68
CA SER A 66 -0.82 -6.29 -4.91
C SER A 66 -1.17 -7.01 -3.60
N LYS A 67 -0.34 -6.87 -2.56
CA LYS A 67 -0.59 -7.45 -1.23
C LYS A 67 -1.76 -6.77 -0.53
N LEU A 68 -1.79 -5.43 -0.53
CA LEU A 68 -2.87 -4.64 0.08
C LEU A 68 -4.27 -5.06 -0.38
N ARG A 69 -4.43 -5.49 -1.63
CA ARG A 69 -5.71 -6.01 -2.16
C ARG A 69 -6.29 -7.16 -1.32
N TRP A 70 -5.43 -8.02 -0.78
CA TRP A 70 -5.81 -9.21 -0.03
C TRP A 70 -5.92 -8.95 1.48
N CYS A 71 -5.46 -7.79 1.94
CA CYS A 71 -5.61 -7.38 3.32
C CYS A 71 -7.06 -6.97 3.60
N ALA A 72 -7.63 -7.45 4.70
CA ALA A 72 -9.04 -7.25 5.05
C ALA A 72 -9.23 -6.12 6.08
N GLY A 73 -10.48 -5.82 6.40
CA GLY A 73 -10.81 -4.90 7.50
C GLY A 73 -10.29 -3.48 7.26
N ASP A 74 -9.55 -2.95 8.24
CA ASP A 74 -9.09 -1.56 8.27
C ASP A 74 -7.77 -1.31 7.53
N SER A 75 -7.29 -2.31 6.79
CA SER A 75 -5.97 -2.29 6.12
C SER A 75 -5.78 -1.08 5.19
N PHE A 76 -6.85 -0.62 4.52
CA PHE A 76 -6.77 0.59 3.69
C PHE A 76 -6.52 1.84 4.54
N ASN A 77 -7.23 2.01 5.66
CA ASN A 77 -7.04 3.18 6.51
C ASN A 77 -5.68 3.15 7.22
N LEU A 78 -5.19 1.96 7.59
CA LEU A 78 -3.84 1.78 8.11
C LEU A 78 -2.77 2.09 7.06
N PHE A 79 -3.02 1.75 5.79
CA PHE A 79 -2.20 2.19 4.67
C PHE A 79 -2.20 3.72 4.51
N ILE A 80 -3.37 4.36 4.51
CA ILE A 80 -3.47 5.82 4.48
C ILE A 80 -2.74 6.46 5.66
N LYS A 81 -2.90 5.91 6.86
CA LYS A 81 -2.20 6.36 8.07
C LYS A 81 -0.68 6.26 7.91
N SER A 82 -0.18 5.14 7.40
CA SER A 82 1.26 4.96 7.13
C SER A 82 1.79 5.99 6.13
N LEU A 83 1.00 6.37 5.13
CA LEU A 83 1.36 7.42 4.18
C LEU A 83 1.42 8.80 4.86
N GLU A 84 0.42 9.14 5.70
CA GLU A 84 0.39 10.40 6.45
C GLU A 84 1.58 10.54 7.39
N GLU A 85 1.93 9.47 8.11
CA GLU A 85 3.06 9.44 9.06
C GLU A 85 4.42 9.57 8.37
N ASN A 86 4.50 9.23 7.09
CA ASN A 86 5.73 9.32 6.29
C ASN A 86 5.73 10.53 5.32
N GLY A 87 4.83 11.51 5.52
CA GLY A 87 4.83 12.77 4.78
C GLY A 87 4.25 12.70 3.37
N TYR A 88 3.60 11.61 2.98
CA TYR A 88 2.94 11.43 1.68
C TYR A 88 1.58 12.13 1.59
N HIS A 89 1.48 13.37 2.08
CA HIS A 89 0.20 14.09 2.20
C HIS A 89 -0.51 14.28 0.86
N GLU A 90 0.22 14.58 -0.22
CA GLU A 90 -0.35 14.74 -1.57
C GLU A 90 -0.94 13.42 -2.11
N VAL A 91 -0.27 12.30 -1.82
CA VAL A 91 -0.77 10.97 -2.19
C VAL A 91 -2.04 10.63 -1.43
N VAL A 92 -2.06 10.95 -0.14
CA VAL A 92 -3.24 10.74 0.72
C VAL A 92 -4.43 11.58 0.23
N GLN A 93 -4.21 12.84 -0.11
CA GLN A 93 -5.25 13.71 -0.69
C GLN A 93 -5.81 13.11 -1.98
N THR A 94 -4.93 12.65 -2.87
CA THR A 94 -5.32 12.01 -4.14
C THR A 94 -6.21 10.79 -3.91
N LEU A 95 -5.85 9.94 -2.93
CA LEU A 95 -6.62 8.76 -2.57
C LEU A 95 -7.95 9.07 -1.88
N LYS A 96 -8.04 10.16 -1.12
CA LYS A 96 -9.28 10.59 -0.42
C LYS A 96 -10.27 11.32 -1.33
N VAL A 97 -9.79 12.06 -2.33
CA VAL A 97 -10.61 12.86 -3.26
C VAL A 97 -11.26 12.03 -4.37
N SER A 98 -10.77 10.81 -4.61
CA SER A 98 -11.36 9.87 -5.57
C SER A 98 -12.74 9.38 -5.08
N GLN A 99 -13.78 10.16 -5.37
CA GLN A 99 -15.22 9.85 -5.23
C GLN A 99 -15.91 9.94 -6.58
#